data_AF-A0A812WQJ1-F1
#
_entry.id   AF-A0A812WQJ1-F1
#
_cell.length_a   1.000
_cell.length_b   1.000
_cell.length_c   1.000
_cell.angle_alpha   90.00
_cell.angle_beta   90.00
_cell.angle_gamma   90.00
#
_symmetry.space_group_name_H-M   'P 1'
#
loop_
_entity.id
_entity.type
_entity.pdbx_description
1 polymer ?
#
loop_
_entity_poly.entity_id
_entity_poly.type
_entity_poly.pdbx_seq_one_letter_code
_entity_poly.pdbx_strand_id
1 'polypeptide(L)'
;MPSLANLANKELRFALLALFPSADLKLVSEAARCGDLDVASDFIRNALSECSTATAAAAAVSDAPSDPLPVEVPGKSTIGDAKEKAELASLPLAEPPPVSDFPDEAIEAATREVVKPKAARSGYDPARPANGSLTADGWEIKCDVNLHKTCQSLRTLEYPTEKRSTAAETILRNVGTDNTAAFAAVCFERMMQREQEMDDDFCVFYHHYNSASLLYEVQAEIARHAFQLPDTFAPLPRIFSGHFKGVTIGKLKAAFETENTLDGQDHDPWFRSLAISASPTLFAFGSEAPPLTCFRKGYGCTDLSFQGLLTKMLEDALAVTNRTAAELCAKLAEVGASFGLQVQGYGHKGDSSIKRLGGQMLQIFIHKDHVAEHVYHCLAFGLPIATDVRPWLADPERAKKPLDGQVRILFDPDLFVDGRGQPCRGQLFHYCGDWEFLGGDAEMEDSRAAFVLKIREVLAPHLGVKAPGALATRLRESRPPKATPVTKPRSAEASASAAAPPLTSKKKPRGRAK
;
A
#
# COMPACT_ATOMS: atom_id res chain seq x y z
N MET A 1 -7.03 26.16 -15.31
CA MET A 1 -8.09 25.49 -16.08
C MET A 1 -7.40 24.45 -16.94
N PRO A 2 -7.79 23.16 -16.90
CA PRO A 2 -7.33 22.20 -17.90
C PRO A 2 -7.69 22.72 -19.30
N SER A 3 -6.89 22.41 -20.31
CA SER A 3 -7.23 22.76 -21.68
C SER A 3 -8.54 22.04 -22.07
N LEU A 4 -9.36 22.65 -22.93
CA LEU A 4 -10.56 21.98 -23.46
C LEU A 4 -10.22 20.66 -24.15
N ALA A 5 -9.02 20.58 -24.76
CA ALA A 5 -8.49 19.35 -25.34
C ALA A 5 -8.25 18.26 -24.29
N ASN A 6 -7.75 18.60 -23.09
CA ASN A 6 -7.55 17.61 -22.02
C ASN A 6 -8.89 17.08 -21.48
N LEU A 7 -9.93 17.91 -21.42
CA LEU A 7 -11.26 17.49 -20.99
C LEU A 7 -11.91 16.56 -22.05
N ALA A 8 -11.82 16.91 -23.33
CA ALA A 8 -12.33 16.09 -24.43
C ALA A 8 -11.60 14.73 -24.50
N ASN A 9 -10.26 14.74 -24.36
CA ASN A 9 -9.47 13.50 -24.32
C ASN A 9 -9.85 12.62 -23.13
N LYS A 10 -10.18 13.22 -21.98
CA LYS A 10 -10.63 12.51 -20.79
C LYS A 10 -11.97 11.81 -21.02
N GLU A 11 -12.97 12.53 -21.53
CA GLU A 11 -14.28 11.95 -21.87
C GLU A 11 -14.15 10.84 -22.92
N LEU A 12 -13.27 11.01 -23.90
CA LEU A 12 -12.99 10.02 -24.92
C LEU A 12 -12.33 8.74 -24.35
N ARG A 13 -11.35 8.87 -23.46
CA ARG A 13 -10.75 7.70 -22.76
C ARG A 13 -11.81 6.90 -22.01
N PHE A 14 -12.72 7.59 -21.33
CA PHE A 14 -13.83 6.95 -20.64
C PHE A 14 -14.75 6.22 -21.64
N ALA A 15 -15.15 6.84 -22.74
CA ALA A 15 -15.97 6.17 -23.74
C ALA A 15 -15.29 4.92 -24.32
N LEU A 16 -13.97 4.96 -24.57
CA LEU A 16 -13.22 3.82 -25.11
C LEU A 16 -13.07 2.67 -24.11
N LEU A 17 -12.80 2.96 -22.84
CA LEU A 17 -12.73 1.92 -21.81
C LEU A 17 -14.07 1.19 -21.64
N ALA A 18 -15.20 1.88 -21.82
CA ALA A 18 -16.51 1.25 -21.83
C ALA A 18 -16.74 0.35 -23.06
N LEU A 19 -16.25 0.76 -24.24
CA LEU A 19 -16.35 -0.03 -25.48
C LEU A 19 -15.39 -1.23 -25.52
N PHE A 20 -14.24 -1.13 -24.86
CA PHE A 20 -13.16 -2.12 -24.90
C PHE A 20 -12.66 -2.47 -23.50
N PRO A 21 -13.46 -3.13 -22.65
CA PRO A 21 -13.12 -3.39 -21.25
C PRO A 21 -11.90 -4.29 -21.06
N SER A 22 -11.50 -5.05 -22.08
CA SER A 22 -10.32 -5.91 -22.08
C SER A 22 -9.08 -5.26 -22.71
N ALA A 23 -9.19 -4.05 -23.26
CA ALA A 23 -8.06 -3.36 -23.84
C ALA A 23 -7.10 -2.88 -22.75
N ASP A 24 -5.80 -2.99 -23.02
CA ASP A 24 -4.78 -2.43 -22.15
C ASP A 24 -4.94 -0.91 -22.00
N LEU A 25 -4.76 -0.37 -20.79
CA LEU A 25 -4.94 1.05 -20.50
C LEU A 25 -4.05 1.95 -21.35
N LYS A 26 -2.87 1.48 -21.77
CA LYS A 26 -1.97 2.18 -22.68
C LYS A 26 -2.60 2.32 -24.06
N LEU A 27 -3.15 1.23 -24.58
CA LEU A 27 -3.80 1.20 -25.89
C LEU A 27 -4.99 2.16 -25.92
N VAL A 28 -5.82 2.17 -24.86
CA VAL A 28 -6.94 3.11 -24.74
C VAL A 28 -6.45 4.56 -24.65
N SER A 29 -5.40 4.81 -23.86
CA SER A 29 -4.86 6.16 -23.69
C SER A 29 -4.23 6.71 -24.97
N GLU A 30 -3.62 5.86 -25.78
CA GLU A 30 -3.05 6.21 -27.09
C GLU A 30 -4.15 6.47 -28.11
N ALA A 31 -5.14 5.59 -28.20
CA ALA A 31 -6.29 5.75 -29.09
C ALA A 31 -7.02 7.08 -28.82
N ALA A 32 -7.24 7.42 -27.55
CA ALA A 32 -7.91 8.66 -27.18
C ALA A 32 -7.17 9.95 -27.59
N ARG A 33 -5.89 9.88 -27.97
CA ARG A 33 -5.15 11.06 -28.43
C ARG A 33 -5.66 11.57 -29.78
N CYS A 34 -6.41 10.77 -30.55
CA CYS A 34 -6.97 11.22 -31.82
C CYS A 34 -8.16 12.17 -31.66
N GLY A 35 -8.75 12.28 -30.46
CA GLY A 35 -9.85 13.22 -30.17
C GLY A 35 -11.20 12.83 -30.81
N ASP A 36 -11.30 11.65 -31.43
CA ASP A 36 -12.49 11.15 -32.12
C ASP A 36 -12.79 9.70 -31.71
N LEU A 37 -14.04 9.42 -31.31
CA LEU A 37 -14.43 8.12 -30.77
C LEU A 37 -14.38 6.99 -31.79
N ASP A 38 -14.75 7.26 -33.05
CA ASP A 38 -14.79 6.25 -34.09
C ASP A 38 -13.37 5.87 -34.51
N VAL A 39 -12.51 6.87 -34.73
CA VAL A 39 -11.09 6.65 -35.07
C VAL A 39 -10.37 5.90 -33.94
N ALA A 40 -10.59 6.31 -32.68
CA ALA A 40 -9.99 5.63 -31.54
C ALA A 40 -10.52 4.19 -31.37
N SER A 41 -11.81 3.96 -31.63
CA SER A 41 -12.40 2.61 -31.55
C SER A 41 -11.82 1.68 -32.61
N ASP A 42 -11.66 2.16 -33.84
CA ASP A 42 -11.07 1.38 -34.92
C ASP A 42 -9.59 1.09 -34.66
N PHE A 43 -8.86 2.04 -34.07
CA PHE A 43 -7.49 1.83 -33.62
C PHE A 43 -7.37 0.66 -32.62
N ILE A 44 -8.24 0.64 -31.60
CA ILE A 44 -8.24 -0.44 -30.59
C ILE A 44 -8.63 -1.78 -31.21
N ARG A 45 -9.66 -1.81 -32.08
CA ARG A 45 -10.08 -3.05 -32.77
C ARG A 45 -8.96 -3.64 -33.62
N ASN A 46 -8.23 -2.81 -34.35
CA ASN A 46 -7.11 -3.26 -35.18
C ASN A 46 -6.00 -3.85 -34.32
N ALA A 47 -5.60 -3.16 -33.25
CA ALA A 47 -4.56 -3.66 -32.34
C ALA A 47 -4.94 -4.99 -31.67
N LEU A 48 -6.21 -5.16 -31.26
CA LEU A 48 -6.69 -6.42 -30.67
C LEU A 48 -6.74 -7.56 -31.71
N SER A 49 -7.08 -7.25 -32.97
CA SER A 49 -7.07 -8.22 -34.07
C SER A 49 -5.64 -8.72 -34.38
N GLU A 50 -4.66 -7.82 -34.40
CA GLU A 50 -3.26 -8.16 -34.61
C GLU A 50 -2.69 -9.06 -33.50
N CYS A 51 -3.05 -8.82 -32.23
CA CYS A 51 -2.66 -9.72 -31.13
C CYS A 51 -3.26 -11.12 -31.25
N SER A 52 -4.52 -11.23 -31.69
CA SER A 52 -5.18 -12.53 -31.89
C SER A 52 -4.49 -13.36 -32.98
N THR A 53 -4.13 -12.71 -34.08
CA THR A 53 -3.41 -13.38 -35.19
C THR A 53 -1.98 -13.78 -34.83
N ALA A 54 -1.26 -12.96 -34.06
CA ALA A 54 0.08 -13.31 -33.57
C ALA A 54 0.05 -14.51 -32.61
N THR A 55 -0.94 -14.58 -31.73
CA THR A 55 -1.11 -15.68 -30.78
C THR A 55 -1.48 -16.99 -31.50
N ALA A 56 -2.35 -16.91 -32.50
CA ALA A 56 -2.70 -18.06 -33.34
C ALA A 56 -1.50 -18.56 -34.18
N ALA A 57 -0.67 -17.65 -34.70
CA ALA A 57 0.54 -18.00 -35.42
C ALA A 57 1.60 -18.64 -34.51
N ALA A 58 1.78 -18.14 -33.28
CA ALA A 58 2.70 -18.73 -32.31
C ALA A 58 2.26 -20.14 -31.87
N ALA A 59 0.95 -20.36 -31.71
CA ALA A 59 0.40 -21.68 -31.39
C ALA A 59 0.63 -22.70 -32.53
N ALA A 60 0.63 -22.26 -33.80
CA ALA A 60 0.86 -23.13 -34.96
C ALA A 60 2.33 -23.57 -35.14
N VAL A 61 3.29 -22.89 -34.49
CA VAL A 61 4.74 -23.20 -34.61
C VAL A 61 5.21 -24.15 -33.50
N SER A 62 4.38 -24.42 -32.49
CA SER A 62 4.74 -25.22 -31.30
C SER A 62 4.65 -26.75 -31.47
N ASP A 63 4.22 -27.27 -32.62
CA ASP A 63 4.00 -28.72 -32.83
C ASP A 63 5.16 -29.46 -33.53
N ALA A 64 6.36 -28.85 -33.62
CA ALA A 64 7.54 -29.55 -34.10
C ALA A 64 8.24 -30.32 -32.96
N PRO A 65 8.39 -31.65 -33.05
CA PRO A 65 9.11 -32.42 -32.04
C PRO A 65 10.59 -32.04 -32.06
N SER A 66 11.10 -31.53 -30.95
CA SER A 66 12.52 -31.27 -30.76
C SER A 66 13.20 -32.51 -30.18
N ASP A 67 14.12 -33.08 -30.96
CA ASP A 67 15.04 -34.13 -30.50
C ASP A 67 15.99 -33.58 -29.42
N PRO A 68 16.21 -34.31 -28.31
CA PRO A 68 17.10 -33.87 -27.25
C PRO A 68 18.58 -34.05 -27.67
N LEU A 69 19.32 -32.94 -27.70
CA LEU A 69 20.78 -32.95 -27.80
C LEU A 69 21.42 -33.37 -26.47
N PRO A 70 22.58 -34.06 -26.50
CA PRO A 70 23.28 -34.50 -25.31
C PRO A 70 23.96 -33.34 -24.58
N VAL A 71 23.70 -33.22 -23.28
CA VAL A 71 24.38 -32.27 -22.38
C VAL A 71 25.67 -32.91 -21.88
N GLU A 72 26.81 -32.39 -22.33
CA GLU A 72 28.11 -32.67 -21.71
C GLU A 72 28.24 -31.92 -20.38
N VAL A 73 28.58 -32.67 -19.32
CA VAL A 73 28.84 -32.14 -17.98
C VAL A 73 30.33 -31.82 -17.84
N PRO A 74 30.75 -30.55 -17.63
CA PRO A 74 32.14 -30.23 -17.35
C PRO A 74 32.51 -30.56 -15.90
N GLY A 75 33.72 -31.09 -15.74
CA GLY A 75 34.24 -31.71 -14.54
C GLY A 75 34.42 -30.81 -13.32
N LYS A 76 34.42 -31.49 -12.16
CA LYS A 76 34.72 -31.00 -10.83
C LYS A 76 36.10 -30.33 -10.77
N SER A 77 36.12 -29.07 -10.35
CA SER A 77 37.32 -28.38 -9.85
C SER A 77 37.39 -28.51 -8.33
N THR A 78 38.50 -29.04 -7.85
CA THR A 78 38.91 -29.11 -6.45
C THR A 78 39.36 -27.75 -5.95
N ILE A 79 38.65 -27.19 -4.97
CA ILE A 79 39.12 -26.05 -4.17
C ILE A 79 39.21 -26.49 -2.72
N GLY A 80 40.40 -26.27 -2.15
CA GLY A 80 40.86 -26.82 -0.89
C GLY A 80 40.29 -26.16 0.35
N ASP A 81 40.42 -26.93 1.42
CA ASP A 81 40.06 -26.62 2.80
C ASP A 81 40.82 -25.42 3.35
N ALA A 82 40.09 -24.42 3.85
CA ALA A 82 40.58 -23.47 4.85
C ALA A 82 39.60 -23.50 6.04
N LYS A 83 40.11 -24.03 7.14
CA LYS A 83 39.42 -24.31 8.39
C LYS A 83 39.51 -23.08 9.29
N GLU A 84 38.45 -22.28 9.38
CA GLU A 84 38.36 -21.18 10.35
C GLU A 84 37.33 -21.54 11.43
N LYS A 85 37.83 -21.86 12.62
CA LYS A 85 37.04 -22.07 13.83
C LYS A 85 36.64 -20.71 14.39
N ALA A 86 35.38 -20.33 14.26
CA ALA A 86 34.78 -19.28 15.09
C ALA A 86 33.95 -19.93 16.19
N GLU A 87 34.42 -19.81 17.42
CA GLU A 87 33.80 -20.28 18.65
C GLU A 87 32.72 -19.27 19.06
N LEU A 88 31.44 -19.63 18.89
CA LEU A 88 30.31 -18.81 19.32
C LEU A 88 30.01 -19.11 20.79
N ALA A 89 30.38 -18.18 21.68
CA ALA A 89 30.00 -18.23 23.08
C ALA A 89 28.48 -18.00 23.23
N SER A 90 27.76 -19.03 23.67
CA SER A 90 26.36 -18.97 24.05
C SER A 90 26.19 -18.16 25.35
N LEU A 91 25.53 -17.00 25.27
CA LEU A 91 25.04 -16.28 26.45
C LEU A 91 23.68 -16.87 26.89
N PRO A 92 23.43 -17.02 28.20
CA PRO A 92 22.17 -17.56 28.71
C PRO A 92 21.03 -16.56 28.50
N LEU A 93 19.95 -17.02 27.86
CA LEU A 93 18.66 -16.33 27.80
C LEU A 93 18.07 -16.27 29.22
N ALA A 94 17.86 -15.06 29.74
CA ALA A 94 17.06 -14.84 30.94
C ALA A 94 15.58 -15.07 30.63
N GLU A 95 14.87 -15.75 31.53
CA GLU A 95 13.42 -15.93 31.44
C GLU A 95 12.70 -14.57 31.49
N PRO A 96 11.65 -14.37 30.66
CA PRO A 96 10.89 -13.12 30.66
C PRO A 96 10.12 -12.95 31.99
N PRO A 97 9.99 -11.71 32.50
CA PRO A 97 9.20 -11.44 33.70
C PRO A 97 7.70 -11.76 33.47
N PRO A 98 6.95 -12.05 34.55
CA PRO A 98 5.53 -12.32 34.46
C PRO A 98 4.77 -11.08 33.96
N VAL A 99 3.90 -11.30 32.98
CA VAL A 99 2.98 -10.32 32.40
C VAL A 99 2.01 -9.87 33.49
N SER A 100 1.94 -8.57 33.77
CA SER A 100 0.98 -7.97 34.69
C SER A 100 -0.40 -7.86 34.05
N ASP A 101 -1.44 -8.16 34.83
CA ASP A 101 -2.84 -8.23 34.43
C ASP A 101 -3.35 -6.93 33.78
N PHE A 102 -3.86 -7.04 32.55
CA PHE A 102 -4.71 -6.02 31.95
C PHE A 102 -6.10 -6.08 32.58
N PRO A 103 -6.83 -4.95 32.72
CA PRO A 103 -8.22 -4.99 33.14
C PRO A 103 -9.07 -5.70 32.06
N ASP A 104 -9.63 -6.85 32.41
CA ASP A 104 -10.46 -7.72 31.54
C ASP A 104 -11.62 -6.97 30.85
N GLU A 105 -12.08 -5.84 31.41
CA GLU A 105 -13.17 -5.02 30.87
C GLU A 105 -12.86 -4.43 29.48
N ALA A 106 -11.59 -4.14 29.15
CA ALA A 106 -11.22 -3.64 27.82
C ALA A 106 -11.22 -4.75 26.75
N ILE A 107 -11.07 -6.01 27.16
CA ILE A 107 -11.05 -7.19 26.27
C ILE A 107 -12.47 -7.74 26.08
N GLU A 108 -13.32 -7.72 27.13
CA GLU A 108 -14.71 -8.15 27.07
C GLU A 108 -15.62 -7.22 26.24
N ALA A 109 -15.38 -5.90 26.26
CA ALA A 109 -16.16 -4.95 25.45
C ALA A 109 -15.95 -5.15 23.93
N ALA A 110 -14.83 -5.73 23.53
CA ALA A 110 -14.50 -6.03 22.13
C ALA A 110 -14.93 -7.45 21.68
N THR A 111 -15.58 -8.27 22.53
CA THR A 111 -15.78 -9.71 22.26
C THR A 111 -17.20 -10.28 22.38
N ARG A 112 -18.26 -9.47 22.58
CA ARG A 112 -19.64 -9.97 22.64
C ARG A 112 -20.44 -9.82 21.34
N GLU A 113 -20.43 -10.87 20.52
CA GLU A 113 -21.61 -11.60 20.02
C GLU A 113 -21.13 -12.79 19.16
N VAL A 114 -21.28 -14.03 19.66
CA VAL A 114 -20.94 -15.25 18.90
C VAL A 114 -22.18 -16.15 18.86
N VAL A 115 -22.83 -16.21 17.69
CA VAL A 115 -23.94 -17.12 17.39
C VAL A 115 -23.37 -18.48 16.97
N LYS A 116 -23.96 -19.57 17.48
CA LYS A 116 -23.55 -20.96 17.17
C LYS A 116 -23.83 -21.31 15.69
N PRO A 117 -22.88 -21.90 14.95
CA PRO A 117 -23.10 -22.26 13.55
C PRO A 117 -23.93 -23.55 13.46
N LYS A 118 -24.92 -23.55 12.56
CA LYS A 118 -25.64 -24.74 12.11
C LYS A 118 -25.18 -25.05 10.69
N ALA A 119 -24.78 -26.29 10.44
CA ALA A 119 -24.29 -26.72 9.13
C ALA A 119 -25.35 -26.50 8.04
N ALA A 120 -24.99 -25.77 6.98
CA ALA A 120 -25.81 -25.56 5.81
C ALA A 120 -25.08 -25.99 4.54
N ARG A 121 -25.80 -26.72 3.67
CA ARG A 121 -25.36 -27.11 2.33
C ARG A 121 -25.37 -25.88 1.43
N SER A 122 -24.25 -25.61 0.76
CA SER A 122 -24.06 -24.49 -0.18
C SER A 122 -24.85 -24.72 -1.47
N GLY A 123 -25.76 -23.81 -1.79
CA GLY A 123 -26.46 -23.72 -3.08
C GLY A 123 -25.86 -22.66 -4.01
N TYR A 124 -24.54 -22.41 -3.93
CA TYR A 124 -23.86 -21.49 -4.83
C TYR A 124 -23.59 -22.16 -6.18
N ASP A 125 -24.19 -21.63 -7.24
CA ASP A 125 -23.94 -22.02 -8.63
C ASP A 125 -22.87 -21.09 -9.24
N PRO A 126 -21.61 -21.55 -9.41
CA PRO A 126 -20.53 -20.73 -9.95
C PRO A 126 -20.72 -20.35 -11.42
N ALA A 127 -21.68 -20.96 -12.13
CA ALA A 127 -21.95 -20.68 -13.54
C ALA A 127 -22.88 -19.48 -13.77
N ARG A 128 -23.49 -18.92 -12.72
CA ARG A 128 -24.37 -17.75 -12.85
C ARG A 128 -23.56 -16.48 -12.57
N PRO A 129 -23.19 -15.68 -13.59
CA PRO A 129 -22.52 -14.40 -13.35
C PRO A 129 -23.41 -13.56 -12.44
N ALA A 130 -22.82 -12.99 -11.39
CA ALA A 130 -23.50 -11.99 -10.59
C ALA A 130 -23.97 -10.90 -11.57
N ASN A 131 -25.26 -10.54 -11.56
CA ASN A 131 -25.74 -9.42 -12.36
C ASN A 131 -24.86 -8.20 -12.01
N GLY A 132 -24.00 -7.78 -12.94
CA GLY A 132 -23.06 -6.68 -12.72
C GLY A 132 -23.83 -5.45 -12.25
N SER A 133 -23.36 -4.83 -11.18
CA SER A 133 -23.94 -3.56 -10.74
C SER A 133 -23.41 -2.46 -11.65
N LEU A 134 -24.31 -1.70 -12.26
CA LEU A 134 -23.94 -0.56 -13.09
C LEU A 134 -23.76 0.70 -12.22
N THR A 135 -22.80 1.57 -12.55
CA THR A 135 -22.78 2.94 -12.04
C THR A 135 -23.98 3.73 -12.54
N ALA A 136 -24.21 4.91 -11.96
CA ALA A 136 -25.20 5.85 -12.49
C ALA A 136 -25.00 6.18 -13.98
N ASP A 137 -23.75 6.12 -14.46
CA ASP A 137 -23.37 6.41 -15.85
C ASP A 137 -23.22 5.15 -16.71
N GLY A 138 -23.66 3.98 -16.21
CA GLY A 138 -23.72 2.74 -16.98
C GLY A 138 -22.43 1.90 -17.00
N TRP A 139 -21.44 2.21 -16.16
CA TRP A 139 -20.23 1.40 -16.06
C TRP A 139 -20.47 0.13 -15.28
N GLU A 140 -20.10 -1.00 -15.85
CA GLU A 140 -20.17 -2.26 -15.14
C GLU A 140 -19.09 -2.32 -14.07
N ILE A 141 -19.53 -2.40 -12.81
CA ILE A 141 -18.66 -2.65 -11.67
C ILE A 141 -18.54 -4.16 -11.53
N LYS A 142 -17.48 -4.70 -12.14
CA LYS A 142 -17.04 -6.07 -11.91
C LYS A 142 -16.04 -6.12 -10.76
N CYS A 143 -16.13 -7.23 -10.04
CA CYS A 143 -15.14 -7.61 -9.05
C CYS A 143 -14.99 -9.13 -9.21
N ASP A 144 -14.38 -9.50 -10.34
CA ASP A 144 -14.22 -10.89 -10.76
C ASP A 144 -13.08 -11.53 -9.96
N VAL A 145 -13.44 -12.04 -8.78
CA VAL A 145 -12.54 -12.75 -7.88
C VAL A 145 -12.92 -14.23 -7.87
N ASN A 146 -11.94 -15.10 -8.04
CA ASN A 146 -12.19 -16.54 -8.04
C ASN A 146 -12.48 -17.02 -6.61
N LEU A 147 -13.75 -17.17 -6.24
CA LEU A 147 -14.14 -17.57 -4.88
C LEU A 147 -13.66 -18.96 -4.45
N HIS A 148 -13.11 -19.76 -5.37
CA HIS A 148 -12.50 -21.06 -5.07
C HIS A 148 -11.01 -20.97 -4.70
N LYS A 149 -10.39 -19.81 -4.93
CA LYS A 149 -9.01 -19.54 -4.50
C LYS A 149 -9.01 -18.79 -3.18
N THR A 150 -8.08 -19.16 -2.31
CA THR A 150 -7.86 -18.45 -1.05
C THR A 150 -7.49 -17.00 -1.32
N CYS A 151 -8.14 -16.09 -0.60
CA CYS A 151 -7.85 -14.65 -0.63
C CYS A 151 -7.94 -14.14 0.80
N GLN A 152 -6.85 -13.56 1.31
CA GLN A 152 -6.77 -13.08 2.69
C GLN A 152 -7.88 -12.06 2.99
N SER A 153 -8.16 -11.15 2.06
CA SER A 153 -9.19 -10.13 2.25
C SER A 153 -10.60 -10.70 2.35
N LEU A 154 -10.94 -11.71 1.54
CA LEU A 154 -12.27 -12.32 1.58
C LEU A 154 -12.58 -13.02 2.91
N ARG A 155 -11.59 -13.32 3.74
CA ARG A 155 -11.76 -13.95 5.06
C ARG A 155 -12.46 -13.03 6.07
N THR A 156 -12.39 -11.71 5.86
CA THR A 156 -13.05 -10.70 6.72
C THR A 156 -14.53 -10.54 6.39
N LEU A 157 -14.90 -10.81 5.13
CA LEU A 157 -16.29 -10.94 4.74
C LEU A 157 -16.75 -12.26 5.34
N GLU A 158 -17.32 -12.22 6.54
CA GLU A 158 -17.82 -13.42 7.20
C GLU A 158 -18.58 -14.28 6.18
N TYR A 159 -18.32 -15.59 6.07
CA TYR A 159 -19.20 -16.57 5.41
C TYR A 159 -19.54 -17.61 6.50
N PRO A 160 -20.82 -17.95 6.81
CA PRO A 160 -21.97 -18.14 5.92
C PRO A 160 -23.38 -17.74 6.49
N THR A 161 -24.21 -16.99 5.75
CA THR A 161 -25.70 -17.07 5.83
C THR A 161 -26.31 -16.52 4.52
N GLU A 162 -27.52 -16.96 4.17
CA GLU A 162 -28.24 -16.76 2.89
C GLU A 162 -28.49 -15.29 2.43
N LYS A 163 -27.95 -14.29 3.12
CA LYS A 163 -28.15 -12.85 2.85
C LYS A 163 -26.89 -12.01 3.02
N ARG A 164 -25.72 -12.47 2.56
CA ARG A 164 -24.50 -11.66 2.62
C ARG A 164 -24.17 -10.96 1.32
N SER A 165 -23.59 -9.77 1.49
CA SER A 165 -23.12 -8.95 0.38
C SER A 165 -21.85 -9.52 -0.21
N THR A 166 -21.82 -9.66 -1.54
CA THR A 166 -20.61 -10.03 -2.28
C THR A 166 -19.48 -9.02 -2.06
N ALA A 167 -18.24 -9.37 -2.44
CA ALA A 167 -17.13 -8.41 -2.44
C ALA A 167 -17.48 -7.17 -3.27
N ALA A 168 -18.09 -7.37 -4.45
CA ALA A 168 -18.60 -6.32 -5.32
C ALA A 168 -19.62 -5.42 -4.59
N GLU A 169 -20.67 -5.99 -3.99
CA GLU A 169 -21.69 -5.24 -3.25
C GLU A 169 -21.09 -4.47 -2.06
N THR A 170 -20.11 -5.07 -1.38
CA THR A 170 -19.43 -4.45 -0.25
C THR A 170 -18.58 -3.25 -0.71
N ILE A 171 -17.86 -3.39 -1.83
CA ILE A 171 -17.13 -2.30 -2.48
C ILE A 171 -18.11 -1.18 -2.85
N LEU A 172 -19.16 -1.49 -3.59
CA LEU A 172 -20.17 -0.51 -4.01
C LEU A 172 -20.79 0.26 -2.84
N ARG A 173 -21.15 -0.45 -1.77
CA ARG A 173 -21.73 0.15 -0.56
C ARG A 173 -20.78 1.14 0.12
N ASN A 174 -19.49 0.85 0.15
CA ASN A 174 -18.50 1.64 0.90
C ASN A 174 -17.79 2.70 0.04
N VAL A 175 -17.69 2.45 -1.26
CA VAL A 175 -16.89 3.23 -2.20
C VAL A 175 -17.79 4.12 -3.02
N GLY A 176 -19.05 3.75 -3.27
CA GLY A 176 -20.03 4.53 -4.04
C GLY A 176 -20.36 3.89 -5.39
N THR A 177 -21.13 4.62 -6.21
CA THR A 177 -21.67 4.15 -7.50
C THR A 177 -21.39 5.11 -8.66
N ASP A 178 -20.42 6.01 -8.50
CA ASP A 178 -19.94 6.91 -9.56
C ASP A 178 -18.77 6.30 -10.35
N ASN A 179 -18.31 6.95 -11.42
CA ASN A 179 -17.23 6.41 -12.27
C ASN A 179 -15.90 6.27 -11.52
N THR A 180 -15.63 7.09 -10.52
CA THR A 180 -14.42 6.94 -9.70
C THR A 180 -14.53 5.74 -8.77
N ALA A 181 -15.76 5.35 -8.37
CA ALA A 181 -16.02 4.12 -7.66
C ALA A 181 -15.87 2.88 -8.56
N ALA A 182 -16.27 2.95 -9.82
CA ALA A 182 -16.00 1.89 -10.79
C ALA A 182 -14.49 1.65 -10.97
N PHE A 183 -13.72 2.72 -11.16
CA PHE A 183 -12.27 2.61 -11.24
C PHE A 183 -11.64 2.04 -9.95
N ALA A 184 -12.10 2.49 -8.78
CA ALA A 184 -11.64 1.93 -7.51
C ALA A 184 -11.97 0.43 -7.39
N ALA A 185 -13.15 0.00 -7.84
CA ALA A 185 -13.51 -1.41 -7.87
C ALA A 185 -12.58 -2.25 -8.75
N VAL A 186 -12.18 -1.74 -9.93
CA VAL A 186 -11.15 -2.38 -10.78
C VAL A 186 -9.81 -2.51 -10.03
N CYS A 187 -9.40 -1.47 -9.31
CA CYS A 187 -8.19 -1.55 -8.49
C CYS A 187 -8.30 -2.62 -7.39
N PHE A 188 -9.44 -2.68 -6.69
CA PHE A 188 -9.69 -3.66 -5.63
C PHE A 188 -9.77 -5.09 -6.15
N GLU A 189 -10.40 -5.29 -7.32
CA GLU A 189 -10.37 -6.57 -8.01
C GLU A 189 -8.94 -6.99 -8.29
N ARG A 190 -8.12 -6.11 -8.86
CA ARG A 190 -6.71 -6.43 -9.18
C ARG A 190 -5.89 -6.73 -7.93
N MET A 191 -6.14 -6.02 -6.83
CA MET A 191 -5.53 -6.32 -5.54
C MET A 191 -5.89 -7.73 -5.07
N MET A 192 -7.17 -8.09 -5.07
CA MET A 192 -7.62 -9.42 -4.63
C MET A 192 -7.15 -10.55 -5.55
N GLN A 193 -7.16 -10.35 -6.88
CA GLN A 193 -6.57 -11.30 -7.81
C GLN A 193 -5.09 -11.54 -7.51
N ARG A 194 -4.35 -10.48 -7.17
CA ARG A 194 -2.94 -10.61 -6.77
C ARG A 194 -2.76 -11.32 -5.44
N GLU A 195 -3.66 -11.11 -4.48
CA GLU A 195 -3.65 -11.93 -3.27
C GLU A 195 -3.78 -13.42 -3.62
N GLN A 196 -4.70 -13.77 -4.51
CA GLN A 196 -4.90 -15.16 -4.95
C GLN A 196 -3.72 -15.73 -5.72
N GLU A 197 -2.99 -14.90 -6.47
CA GLU A 197 -1.76 -15.28 -7.17
C GLU A 197 -0.61 -15.57 -6.19
N MET A 198 -0.61 -14.97 -4.99
CA MET A 198 0.51 -14.98 -4.05
C MET A 198 0.19 -15.63 -2.68
N ASP A 199 -1.03 -16.11 -2.46
CA ASP A 199 -1.53 -16.60 -1.15
C ASP A 199 -0.70 -17.77 -0.61
N ASP A 200 -0.05 -18.56 -1.47
CA ASP A 200 0.76 -19.72 -1.07
C ASP A 200 2.00 -19.31 -0.26
N ASP A 201 2.66 -18.21 -0.62
CA ASP A 201 3.96 -17.83 -0.07
C ASP A 201 3.92 -16.55 0.78
N PHE A 202 2.92 -15.67 0.56
CA PHE A 202 2.90 -14.33 1.13
C PHE A 202 1.65 -14.05 1.97
N CYS A 203 1.81 -13.18 2.96
CA CYS A 203 0.71 -12.45 3.59
C CYS A 203 0.65 -11.03 3.03
N VAL A 204 -0.55 -10.49 2.88
CA VAL A 204 -0.79 -9.16 2.30
C VAL A 204 -1.17 -8.13 3.38
N PHE A 205 -0.78 -6.88 3.17
CA PHE A 205 -1.12 -5.75 4.02
C PHE A 205 -1.38 -4.51 3.18
N TYR A 206 -2.17 -3.58 3.69
CA TYR A 206 -2.61 -2.37 2.99
C TYR A 206 -2.20 -1.11 3.78
N HIS A 207 -1.41 -0.23 3.17
CA HIS A 207 -0.96 1.01 3.81
C HIS A 207 -1.42 2.24 3.05
N HIS A 208 -2.14 3.15 3.71
CA HIS A 208 -2.47 4.47 3.16
C HIS A 208 -1.42 5.50 3.53
N TYR A 209 -1.06 6.36 2.57
CA TYR A 209 0.08 7.26 2.76
C TYR A 209 -0.03 8.58 1.99
N ASN A 210 -1.22 9.17 1.86
CA ASN A 210 -1.43 10.39 1.05
C ASN A 210 -0.44 11.51 1.37
N SER A 211 -0.31 11.88 2.65
CA SER A 211 0.59 12.96 3.08
C SER A 211 2.07 12.57 2.98
N ALA A 212 2.40 11.27 3.00
CA ALA A 212 3.76 10.76 2.85
C ALA A 212 4.14 10.39 1.41
N SER A 213 3.23 10.57 0.45
CA SER A 213 3.39 10.12 -0.95
C SER A 213 4.67 10.63 -1.59
N LEU A 214 4.93 11.94 -1.53
CA LEU A 214 6.16 12.51 -2.07
C LEU A 214 7.42 11.94 -1.40
N LEU A 215 7.43 11.81 -0.07
CA LEU A 215 8.55 11.20 0.66
C LEU A 215 8.85 9.78 0.15
N TYR A 216 7.81 8.96 -0.02
CA TYR A 216 7.96 7.56 -0.42
C TYR A 216 8.43 7.41 -1.87
N GLU A 217 7.99 8.30 -2.75
CA GLU A 217 8.39 8.33 -4.15
C GLU A 217 9.86 8.77 -4.31
N VAL A 218 10.28 9.78 -3.54
CA VAL A 218 11.69 10.21 -3.51
C VAL A 218 12.58 9.09 -2.96
N GLN A 219 12.16 8.40 -1.89
CA GLN A 219 12.90 7.26 -1.36
C GLN A 219 12.99 6.11 -2.38
N ALA A 220 11.90 5.81 -3.09
CA ALA A 220 11.91 4.80 -4.15
C ALA A 220 12.90 5.14 -5.25
N GLU A 221 12.99 6.41 -5.67
CA GLU A 221 13.93 6.82 -6.73
C GLU A 221 15.40 6.79 -6.30
N ILE A 222 15.70 7.14 -5.04
CA ILE A 222 17.04 6.97 -4.50
C ILE A 222 17.40 5.47 -4.41
N ALA A 223 16.45 4.63 -3.95
CA ALA A 223 16.65 3.18 -3.87
C ALA A 223 16.84 2.56 -5.25
N ARG A 224 16.04 2.98 -6.23
CA ARG A 224 16.13 2.53 -7.63
C ARG A 224 17.52 2.78 -8.20
N HIS A 225 18.06 3.98 -7.99
CA HIS A 225 19.43 4.28 -8.40
C HIS A 225 20.47 3.44 -7.64
N ALA A 226 20.35 3.33 -6.31
CA ALA A 226 21.31 2.62 -5.46
C ALA A 226 21.38 1.11 -5.75
N PHE A 227 20.21 0.47 -5.88
CA PHE A 227 20.06 -0.98 -5.98
C PHE A 227 19.76 -1.47 -7.40
N GLN A 228 19.73 -0.56 -8.38
CA GLN A 228 19.42 -0.86 -9.80
C GLN A 228 18.05 -1.53 -9.97
N LEU A 229 17.04 -1.00 -9.27
CA LEU A 229 15.67 -1.50 -9.32
C LEU A 229 14.99 -1.10 -10.64
N PRO A 230 13.92 -1.80 -11.06
CA PRO A 230 13.18 -1.44 -12.27
C PRO A 230 12.53 -0.06 -12.17
N ASP A 231 12.28 0.56 -13.31
CA ASP A 231 11.63 1.87 -13.40
C ASP A 231 10.18 1.88 -12.92
N THR A 232 9.54 0.72 -12.87
CA THR A 232 8.19 0.51 -12.35
C THR A 232 8.15 0.24 -10.85
N PHE A 233 9.27 0.37 -10.14
CA PHE A 233 9.34 0.11 -8.71
C PHE A 233 8.32 0.96 -7.93
N ALA A 234 7.63 0.32 -6.99
CA ALA A 234 6.60 0.96 -6.20
C ALA A 234 7.21 1.98 -5.20
N PRO A 235 6.42 2.94 -4.70
CA PRO A 235 6.87 3.87 -3.66
C PRO A 235 7.36 3.11 -2.43
N LEU A 236 8.46 3.60 -1.84
CA LEU A 236 9.16 2.89 -0.79
C LEU A 236 9.07 3.66 0.53
N PRO A 237 8.38 3.12 1.55
CA PRO A 237 8.22 3.79 2.83
C PRO A 237 9.51 4.12 3.58
N ARG A 238 10.54 3.28 3.52
CA ARG A 238 11.82 3.48 4.23
C ARG A 238 12.97 3.09 3.32
N ILE A 239 14.13 3.74 3.46
CA ILE A 239 15.29 3.48 2.58
C ILE A 239 16.57 3.08 3.35
N PHE A 240 16.65 3.39 4.63
CA PHE A 240 17.86 3.20 5.43
C PHE A 240 17.87 1.86 6.16
N SER A 241 18.36 0.79 5.52
CA SER A 241 18.43 -0.55 6.14
C SER A 241 19.29 -0.54 7.42
N GLY A 242 20.28 0.34 7.50
CA GLY A 242 21.12 0.48 8.69
C GLY A 242 20.35 0.86 9.96
N HIS A 243 19.18 1.50 9.83
CA HIS A 243 18.32 1.84 10.96
C HIS A 243 17.71 0.61 11.65
N PHE A 244 17.62 -0.51 10.94
CA PHE A 244 16.94 -1.73 11.39
C PHE A 244 17.90 -2.68 12.13
N LYS A 245 19.21 -2.41 12.11
CA LYS A 245 20.21 -3.27 12.75
C LYS A 245 19.95 -3.41 14.26
N GLY A 246 19.61 -4.63 14.67
CA GLY A 246 19.32 -4.95 16.06
C GLY A 246 17.96 -4.44 16.56
N VAL A 247 17.10 -3.92 15.68
CA VAL A 247 15.70 -3.60 15.98
C VAL A 247 14.87 -4.85 15.78
N THR A 248 13.96 -5.14 16.70
CA THR A 248 13.00 -6.23 16.59
C THR A 248 11.60 -5.71 16.91
N ILE A 249 10.56 -6.45 16.51
CA ILE A 249 9.19 -6.16 16.98
C ILE A 249 9.12 -6.12 18.50
N GLY A 250 9.83 -7.01 19.20
CA GLY A 250 9.85 -7.01 20.66
C GLY A 250 10.30 -5.67 21.24
N LYS A 251 11.33 -5.05 20.65
CA LYS A 251 11.78 -3.71 21.04
C LYS A 251 10.76 -2.62 20.69
N LEU A 252 10.13 -2.70 19.51
CA LEU A 252 9.06 -1.76 19.16
C LEU A 252 7.88 -1.86 20.12
N LYS A 253 7.44 -3.08 20.46
CA LYS A 253 6.33 -3.32 21.40
C LYS A 253 6.68 -2.82 22.80
N ALA A 254 7.88 -3.12 23.29
CA ALA A 254 8.35 -2.67 24.60
C ALA A 254 8.37 -1.14 24.71
N ALA A 255 8.68 -0.41 23.63
CA ALA A 255 8.66 1.06 23.63
C ALA A 255 7.26 1.64 23.93
N PHE A 256 6.17 0.91 23.65
CA PHE A 256 4.81 1.31 24.07
C PHE A 256 4.53 0.98 25.53
N GLU A 257 5.09 -0.10 26.08
CA GLU A 257 4.74 -0.64 27.40
C GLU A 257 5.56 -0.02 28.54
N THR A 258 6.88 0.04 28.38
CA THR A 258 7.78 0.27 29.53
C THR A 258 8.23 1.71 29.70
N GLU A 259 8.11 2.54 28.67
CA GLU A 259 8.94 3.75 28.64
C GLU A 259 8.16 5.08 28.59
N ASN A 260 6.86 5.11 28.26
CA ASN A 260 6.18 6.38 27.92
C ASN A 260 7.04 7.26 26.96
N THR A 261 7.98 6.65 26.21
CA THR A 261 8.97 7.36 25.40
C THR A 261 8.35 7.80 24.09
N LEU A 262 7.32 7.10 23.64
CA LEU A 262 6.50 7.49 22.51
C LEU A 262 5.39 8.43 23.01
N ASP A 263 5.75 9.69 23.29
CA ASP A 263 4.89 10.81 23.76
C ASP A 263 3.88 11.28 22.69
N GLY A 264 3.23 10.32 22.03
CA GLY A 264 2.45 10.52 20.82
C GLY A 264 2.12 9.22 20.08
N GLN A 265 2.22 8.05 20.72
CA GLN A 265 1.89 6.76 20.11
C GLN A 265 2.76 6.50 18.84
N ASP A 266 2.25 5.81 17.82
CA ASP A 266 3.01 5.53 16.58
C ASP A 266 3.36 6.77 15.73
N HIS A 267 3.06 7.99 16.20
CA HIS A 267 3.51 9.24 15.59
C HIS A 267 4.93 9.66 16.01
N ASP A 268 5.52 9.00 17.02
CA ASP A 268 6.88 9.27 17.46
C ASP A 268 7.92 9.19 16.30
N PRO A 269 8.87 10.14 16.18
CA PRO A 269 9.84 10.14 15.10
C PRO A 269 10.72 8.90 15.01
N TRP A 270 11.10 8.30 16.13
CA TRP A 270 11.89 7.06 16.13
C TRP A 270 11.05 5.90 15.63
N PHE A 271 9.83 5.73 16.14
CA PHE A 271 8.90 4.71 15.63
C PHE A 271 8.66 4.86 14.13
N ARG A 272 8.36 6.08 13.68
CA ARG A 272 8.15 6.39 12.27
C ARG A 272 9.39 6.20 11.42
N SER A 273 10.60 6.26 11.97
CA SER A 273 11.80 5.95 11.19
C SER A 273 11.93 4.46 10.85
N LEU A 274 11.17 3.59 11.53
CA LEU A 274 11.28 2.13 11.47
C LEU A 274 10.01 1.44 10.97
N ALA A 275 8.83 1.89 11.40
CA ALA A 275 7.58 1.18 11.19
C ALA A 275 6.51 2.01 10.48
N ILE A 276 5.55 1.31 9.89
CA ILE A 276 4.34 1.88 9.25
C ILE A 276 3.06 1.22 9.76
N SER A 277 1.96 1.95 9.63
CA SER A 277 0.60 1.51 9.97
C SER A 277 -0.07 0.86 8.77
N ALA A 278 -0.60 -0.34 8.92
CA ALA A 278 -1.26 -1.04 7.83
C ALA A 278 -2.52 -1.77 8.29
N SER A 279 -3.36 -2.12 7.32
CA SER A 279 -4.53 -2.96 7.49
C SER A 279 -4.22 -4.38 7.00
N PRO A 280 -4.64 -5.44 7.72
CA PRO A 280 -4.38 -6.83 7.35
C PRO A 280 -5.29 -7.36 6.23
N THR A 281 -6.26 -6.59 5.77
CA THR A 281 -7.23 -6.97 4.75
C THR A 281 -7.72 -5.71 4.07
N LEU A 282 -8.18 -5.83 2.83
CA LEU A 282 -8.85 -4.75 2.12
C LEU A 282 -10.18 -4.37 2.78
N PHE A 283 -10.80 -5.29 3.51
CA PHE A 283 -12.06 -5.11 4.22
C PHE A 283 -11.87 -4.88 5.73
N ALA A 284 -10.75 -4.25 6.14
CA ALA A 284 -10.49 -3.90 7.53
C ALA A 284 -11.36 -2.73 8.00
N PHE A 285 -12.65 -2.97 8.26
CA PHE A 285 -13.60 -1.95 8.70
C PHE A 285 -13.27 -1.37 10.09
N GLY A 286 -12.64 -2.16 10.95
CA GLY A 286 -12.18 -1.75 12.28
C GLY A 286 -10.84 -1.02 12.30
N SER A 287 -10.17 -0.84 11.15
CA SER A 287 -8.95 -0.04 11.04
C SER A 287 -9.26 1.45 11.22
N GLU A 288 -8.33 2.22 11.76
CA GLU A 288 -8.42 3.68 11.78
C GLU A 288 -8.47 4.28 10.36
N ALA A 289 -7.83 3.60 9.40
CA ALA A 289 -7.85 3.94 7.99
C ALA A 289 -8.41 2.76 7.16
N PRO A 290 -9.75 2.55 7.14
CA PRO A 290 -10.36 1.44 6.41
C PRO A 290 -10.05 1.53 4.92
N PRO A 291 -9.52 0.47 4.28
CA PRO A 291 -8.97 0.61 2.94
C PRO A 291 -9.94 1.12 1.88
N LEU A 292 -11.15 0.59 1.85
CA LEU A 292 -12.17 1.01 0.88
C LEU A 292 -12.53 2.50 1.01
N THR A 293 -12.70 3.00 2.24
CA THR A 293 -13.10 4.39 2.48
C THR A 293 -11.95 5.36 2.22
N CYS A 294 -10.74 5.00 2.66
CA CYS A 294 -9.55 5.83 2.54
C CYS A 294 -8.95 5.83 1.13
N PHE A 295 -9.20 4.80 0.30
CA PHE A 295 -8.69 4.75 -1.07
C PHE A 295 -9.22 5.89 -1.95
N ARG A 296 -10.47 6.33 -1.76
CA ARG A 296 -11.01 7.49 -2.50
C ARG A 296 -10.68 8.81 -1.83
N LYS A 297 -10.92 8.89 -0.52
CA LYS A 297 -10.81 10.15 0.25
C LYS A 297 -9.36 10.56 0.51
N GLY A 298 -8.45 9.59 0.46
CA GLY A 298 -7.14 9.71 1.04
C GLY A 298 -7.15 9.61 2.56
N TYR A 299 -5.99 9.29 3.10
CA TYR A 299 -5.73 9.30 4.53
C TYR A 299 -4.27 9.66 4.78
N GLY A 300 -4.03 10.52 5.78
CA GLY A 300 -2.68 10.89 6.18
C GLY A 300 -2.67 11.81 7.40
N CYS A 301 -1.54 11.78 8.10
CA CYS A 301 -1.30 12.56 9.31
C CYS A 301 -1.07 14.03 8.96
N THR A 302 -1.91 14.93 9.46
CA THR A 302 -1.81 16.38 9.24
C THR A 302 -1.03 17.10 10.35
N ASP A 303 -0.84 16.44 11.47
CA ASP A 303 -0.10 16.90 12.65
C ASP A 303 1.43 16.80 12.49
N LEU A 304 1.91 16.25 11.38
CA LEU A 304 3.32 15.92 11.17
C LEU A 304 3.94 16.78 10.07
N SER A 305 5.11 17.34 10.37
CA SER A 305 5.96 17.98 9.34
C SER A 305 6.71 16.91 8.55
N PHE A 306 6.40 16.80 7.26
CA PHE A 306 7.15 15.96 6.32
C PHE A 306 8.37 16.68 5.74
N GLN A 307 8.41 18.01 5.78
CA GLN A 307 9.53 18.81 5.32
C GLN A 307 10.83 18.44 6.04
N GLY A 308 10.79 18.38 7.38
CA GLY A 308 11.95 18.02 8.20
C GLY A 308 12.43 16.60 7.92
N LEU A 309 11.49 15.66 7.78
CA LEU A 309 11.81 14.27 7.46
C LEU A 309 12.44 14.11 6.08
N LEU A 310 11.85 14.71 5.05
CA LEU A 310 12.38 14.66 3.68
C LEU A 310 13.75 15.35 3.59
N THR A 311 13.91 16.51 4.22
CA THR A 311 15.20 17.23 4.25
C THR A 311 16.27 16.39 4.93
N LYS A 312 15.99 15.81 6.10
CA LYS A 312 16.97 14.98 6.82
C LYS A 312 17.32 13.72 6.05
N MET A 313 16.33 13.05 5.45
CA MET A 313 16.53 11.89 4.59
C MET A 313 17.44 12.22 3.40
N LEU A 314 17.21 13.34 2.70
CA LEU A 314 18.03 13.79 1.57
C LEU A 314 19.46 14.12 2.00
N GLU A 315 19.63 14.82 3.13
CA GLU A 315 20.93 15.13 3.73
C GLU A 315 21.74 13.85 3.95
N ASP A 316 21.15 12.87 4.63
CA ASP A 316 21.81 11.63 5.03
C ASP A 316 22.08 10.72 3.83
N ALA A 317 21.09 10.49 2.96
CA ALA A 317 21.23 9.63 1.78
C ALA A 317 22.26 10.20 0.79
N LEU A 318 22.16 11.49 0.48
CA LEU A 318 22.99 12.13 -0.56
C LEU A 318 24.32 12.67 0.01
N ALA A 319 24.52 12.70 1.33
CA ALA A 319 25.61 13.40 2.01
C ALA A 319 25.84 14.80 1.42
N VAL A 320 24.76 15.56 1.38
CA VAL A 320 24.78 16.98 1.02
C VAL A 320 24.60 17.81 2.28
N THR A 321 24.85 19.12 2.20
CA THR A 321 24.58 20.00 3.35
C THR A 321 23.08 20.09 3.62
N ASN A 322 22.70 20.37 4.88
CA ASN A 322 21.30 20.59 5.25
C ASN A 322 20.63 21.67 4.37
N ARG A 323 21.36 22.74 4.03
CA ARG A 323 20.88 23.79 3.11
C ARG A 323 20.54 23.21 1.74
N THR A 324 21.45 22.45 1.14
CA THR A 324 21.21 21.80 -0.17
C THR A 324 20.04 20.84 -0.11
N ALA A 325 19.93 20.05 0.97
CA ALA A 325 18.80 19.15 1.18
C ALA A 325 17.46 19.89 1.30
N ALA A 326 17.43 21.04 1.98
CA ALA A 326 16.23 21.87 2.10
C ALA A 326 15.83 22.50 0.74
N GLU A 327 16.81 22.94 -0.04
CA GLU A 327 16.59 23.43 -1.41
C GLU A 327 16.02 22.33 -2.32
N LEU A 328 16.54 21.10 -2.20
CA LEU A 328 15.98 19.93 -2.91
C LEU A 328 14.56 19.60 -2.45
N CYS A 329 14.31 19.59 -1.14
CA CYS A 329 12.98 19.35 -0.58
C CYS A 329 11.96 20.35 -1.14
N ALA A 330 12.30 21.63 -1.25
CA ALA A 330 11.44 22.65 -1.82
C ALA A 330 11.13 22.39 -3.30
N LYS A 331 12.13 22.04 -4.12
CA LYS A 331 11.96 21.69 -5.53
C LYS A 331 11.10 20.44 -5.71
N LEU A 332 11.32 19.41 -4.90
CA LEU A 332 10.54 18.18 -4.92
C LEU A 332 9.09 18.43 -4.48
N ALA A 333 8.86 19.32 -3.51
CA ALA A 333 7.52 19.72 -3.11
C ALA A 333 6.79 20.49 -4.21
N GLU A 334 7.50 21.33 -4.98
CA GLU A 334 6.96 21.99 -6.17
C GLU A 334 6.57 20.99 -7.26
N VAL A 335 7.43 19.99 -7.54
CA VAL A 335 7.10 18.89 -8.45
C VAL A 335 5.88 18.11 -7.93
N GLY A 336 5.84 17.72 -6.65
CA GLY A 336 4.67 17.05 -6.08
C GLY A 336 3.39 17.87 -6.21
N ALA A 337 3.47 19.19 -6.02
CA ALA A 337 2.33 20.10 -6.22
C ALA A 337 1.83 20.12 -7.67
N SER A 338 2.75 20.12 -8.65
CA SER A 338 2.39 20.18 -10.07
C SER A 338 1.63 18.93 -10.52
N PHE A 339 1.91 17.78 -9.90
CA PHE A 339 1.19 16.51 -10.13
C PHE A 339 -0.01 16.30 -9.18
N GLY A 340 -0.37 17.31 -8.38
CA GLY A 340 -1.56 17.29 -7.52
C GLY A 340 -1.44 16.44 -6.25
N LEU A 341 -0.22 16.12 -5.79
CA LEU A 341 -0.01 15.48 -4.50
C LEU A 341 -0.25 16.44 -3.32
N GLN A 342 -0.55 15.86 -2.15
CA GLN A 342 -0.71 16.61 -0.90
C GLN A 342 0.67 17.03 -0.34
N VAL A 343 1.14 18.22 -0.73
CA VAL A 343 2.51 18.68 -0.39
C VAL A 343 2.59 19.76 0.70
N GLN A 344 1.48 20.14 1.34
CA GLN A 344 1.45 21.20 2.36
C GLN A 344 2.37 20.88 3.54
N GLY A 345 2.43 19.60 3.94
CA GLY A 345 3.34 19.11 4.98
C GLY A 345 4.83 19.23 4.65
N TYR A 346 5.19 19.57 3.40
CA TYR A 346 6.56 19.75 2.93
C TYR A 346 6.98 21.23 2.83
N GLY A 347 6.18 22.15 3.37
CA GLY A 347 6.47 23.58 3.38
C GLY A 347 6.07 24.32 2.10
N HIS A 348 5.36 23.64 1.18
CA HIS A 348 4.83 24.27 -0.03
C HIS A 348 3.67 25.22 0.33
N LYS A 349 3.80 26.50 -0.07
CA LYS A 349 2.83 27.57 0.25
C LYS A 349 1.80 27.84 -0.85
N GLY A 350 1.91 27.15 -1.99
CA GLY A 350 0.97 27.32 -3.09
C GLY A 350 -0.43 26.84 -2.74
N ASP A 351 -1.41 27.37 -3.47
CA ASP A 351 -2.81 26.97 -3.35
C ASP A 351 -2.96 25.54 -3.84
N SER A 352 -2.78 24.64 -2.89
CA SER A 352 -2.86 23.20 -3.05
C SER A 352 -4.31 22.80 -2.87
N SER A 353 -5.18 23.43 -3.68
CA SER A 353 -6.45 22.80 -4.02
C SER A 353 -6.06 21.40 -4.50
N ILE A 354 -6.47 20.38 -3.76
CA ILE A 354 -6.26 18.99 -4.14
C ILE A 354 -7.04 18.84 -5.45
N LYS A 355 -6.34 19.03 -6.57
CA LYS A 355 -6.95 19.00 -7.91
C LYS A 355 -7.44 17.60 -8.26
N ARG A 356 -6.90 16.58 -7.57
CA ARG A 356 -7.09 15.17 -7.85
C ARG A 356 -7.58 14.47 -6.59
N LEU A 357 -8.81 13.96 -6.67
CA LEU A 357 -9.32 13.00 -5.70
C LEU A 357 -8.49 11.72 -5.85
N GLY A 358 -7.89 11.23 -4.76
CA GLY A 358 -7.20 9.94 -4.81
C GLY A 358 -6.42 9.63 -3.54
N GLY A 359 -6.86 8.61 -2.82
CA GLY A 359 -6.03 7.94 -1.82
C GLY A 359 -4.82 7.28 -2.47
N GLN A 360 -3.69 7.32 -1.78
CA GLN A 360 -2.48 6.60 -2.17
C GLN A 360 -2.39 5.35 -1.29
N MET A 361 -2.24 4.18 -1.90
CA MET A 361 -2.24 2.91 -1.17
C MET A 361 -1.17 1.94 -1.69
N LEU A 362 -0.42 1.36 -0.75
CA LEU A 362 0.47 0.24 -1.01
C LEU A 362 -0.24 -1.05 -0.67
N GLN A 363 -0.18 -2.02 -1.56
CA GLN A 363 -0.40 -3.42 -1.28
C GLN A 363 0.97 -4.07 -1.04
N ILE A 364 1.20 -4.53 0.19
CA ILE A 364 2.48 -4.98 0.70
C ILE A 364 2.39 -6.48 0.91
N PHE A 365 3.23 -7.24 0.23
CA PHE A 365 3.38 -8.67 0.45
C PHE A 365 4.64 -8.94 1.25
N ILE A 366 4.53 -9.73 2.32
CA ILE A 366 5.66 -10.21 3.13
C ILE A 366 5.58 -11.72 3.15
N HIS A 367 6.69 -12.39 2.81
CA HIS A 367 6.76 -13.83 2.81
C HIS A 367 6.40 -14.38 4.19
N LYS A 368 5.62 -15.46 4.26
CA LYS A 368 5.04 -16.00 5.49
C LYS A 368 6.07 -16.23 6.61
N ASP A 369 7.27 -16.68 6.25
CA ASP A 369 8.37 -16.92 7.19
C ASP A 369 8.88 -15.65 7.89
N HIS A 370 8.71 -14.47 7.28
CA HIS A 370 9.17 -13.19 7.82
C HIS A 370 8.06 -12.41 8.55
N VAL A 371 6.80 -12.85 8.46
CA VAL A 371 5.66 -12.11 9.02
C VAL A 371 5.79 -11.91 10.53
N ALA A 372 6.21 -12.93 11.29
CA ALA A 372 6.35 -12.81 12.75
C ALA A 372 7.52 -11.92 13.19
N GLU A 373 8.49 -11.69 12.30
CA GLU A 373 9.66 -10.85 12.56
C GLU A 373 9.38 -9.38 12.23
N HIS A 374 8.43 -9.13 11.31
CA HIS A 374 8.15 -7.79 10.77
C HIS A 374 6.76 -7.24 11.07
N VAL A 375 5.76 -8.05 11.42
CA VAL A 375 4.38 -7.58 11.64
C VAL A 375 3.89 -7.93 13.03
N TYR A 376 3.25 -6.96 13.70
CA TYR A 376 2.49 -7.21 14.92
C TYR A 376 1.08 -6.60 14.86
N HIS A 377 0.14 -7.29 15.51
CA HIS A 377 -1.23 -6.84 15.66
C HIS A 377 -1.33 -5.76 16.74
N CYS A 378 -2.13 -4.71 16.48
CA CYS A 378 -2.24 -3.57 17.37
C CYS A 378 -3.64 -2.94 17.36
N LEU A 379 -3.95 -2.15 18.39
CA LEU A 379 -5.08 -1.24 18.45
C LEU A 379 -4.75 0.07 17.72
N ALA A 380 -5.70 1.02 17.76
CA ALA A 380 -5.51 2.40 17.33
C ALA A 380 -4.17 2.96 17.82
N PHE A 381 -3.52 3.77 16.98
CA PHE A 381 -2.24 4.39 17.29
C PHE A 381 -1.08 3.42 17.62
N GLY A 382 -1.18 2.15 17.22
CA GLY A 382 -0.07 1.19 17.27
C GLY A 382 0.11 0.45 18.58
N LEU A 383 -0.78 0.64 19.57
CA LEU A 383 -0.69 -0.06 20.86
C LEU A 383 -0.74 -1.59 20.64
N PRO A 384 0.32 -2.34 21.00
CA PRO A 384 0.41 -3.75 20.66
C PRO A 384 -0.66 -4.61 21.34
N ILE A 385 -1.10 -5.66 20.63
CA ILE A 385 -1.93 -6.73 21.19
C ILE A 385 -1.02 -7.93 21.45
N ALA A 386 -1.27 -8.66 22.55
CA ALA A 386 -0.46 -9.81 22.95
C ALA A 386 -0.54 -11.00 21.97
N THR A 387 -1.51 -11.02 21.07
CA THR A 387 -1.77 -12.12 20.15
C THR A 387 -0.74 -12.18 19.02
N ASP A 388 -0.24 -13.39 18.73
CA ASP A 388 0.58 -13.67 17.54
C ASP A 388 -0.23 -13.40 16.27
N VAL A 389 0.37 -12.71 15.31
CA VAL A 389 -0.24 -12.36 14.03
C VAL A 389 -0.36 -13.58 13.11
N ARG A 390 0.52 -14.60 13.24
CA ARG A 390 0.53 -15.74 12.31
C ARG A 390 -0.74 -16.59 12.38
N PRO A 391 -1.22 -17.04 13.55
CA PRO A 391 -2.47 -17.81 13.61
C PRO A 391 -3.68 -17.01 13.13
N TRP A 392 -3.64 -15.69 13.33
CA TRP A 392 -4.67 -14.76 12.87
C TRP A 392 -4.67 -14.59 11.34
N LEU A 393 -3.50 -14.63 10.70
CA LEU A 393 -3.34 -14.55 9.24
C LEU A 393 -3.40 -15.90 8.52
N ALA A 394 -3.08 -17.01 9.17
CA ALA A 394 -2.86 -18.29 8.49
C ALA A 394 -4.12 -19.14 8.31
N ASP A 395 -5.17 -18.94 9.10
CA ASP A 395 -6.24 -19.94 9.17
C ASP A 395 -7.64 -19.32 9.35
N PRO A 396 -8.50 -19.35 8.30
CA PRO A 396 -9.90 -18.92 8.39
C PRO A 396 -10.74 -19.73 9.40
N GLU A 397 -10.42 -21.00 9.63
CA GLU A 397 -11.16 -21.89 10.53
C GLU A 397 -10.69 -21.74 11.99
N ARG A 398 -9.40 -21.43 12.22
CA ARG A 398 -8.86 -21.16 13.57
C ARG A 398 -8.97 -19.72 14.00
N ALA A 399 -9.13 -18.78 13.08
CA ALA A 399 -9.47 -17.40 13.40
C ALA A 399 -10.90 -17.37 13.97
N LYS A 400 -11.03 -17.67 15.28
CA LYS A 400 -12.28 -17.54 16.05
C LYS A 400 -12.87 -16.12 16.01
N LYS A 401 -12.14 -15.16 15.41
CA LYS A 401 -12.48 -13.76 15.22
C LYS A 401 -12.15 -13.35 13.79
N PRO A 402 -12.93 -12.45 13.17
CA PRO A 402 -12.64 -11.95 11.84
C PRO A 402 -11.25 -11.28 11.78
N LEU A 403 -10.64 -11.38 10.60
CA LEU A 403 -9.41 -10.67 10.26
C LEU A 403 -9.74 -9.18 10.06
N ASP A 404 -9.83 -8.42 11.15
CA ASP A 404 -10.22 -7.00 11.12
C ASP A 404 -9.37 -6.18 12.11
N GLY A 405 -9.20 -4.88 11.82
CA GLY A 405 -8.39 -3.95 12.61
C GLY A 405 -7.11 -3.54 11.88
N GLN A 406 -6.01 -3.43 12.62
CA GLN A 406 -4.77 -2.83 12.12
C GLN A 406 -3.52 -3.53 12.65
N VAL A 407 -2.46 -3.45 11.86
CA VAL A 407 -1.14 -3.96 12.20
C VAL A 407 -0.11 -2.83 12.12
N ARG A 408 1.06 -3.07 12.69
CA ARG A 408 2.26 -2.29 12.41
C ARG A 408 3.30 -3.20 11.77
N ILE A 409 3.98 -2.66 10.77
CA ILE A 409 5.02 -3.35 10.02
C ILE A 409 6.34 -2.66 10.34
N LEU A 410 7.29 -3.37 10.95
CA LEU A 410 8.71 -3.02 10.95
C LEU A 410 9.21 -3.11 9.51
N PHE A 411 9.25 -1.97 8.84
CA PHE A 411 9.40 -1.89 7.38
C PHE A 411 10.88 -1.88 6.98
N ASP A 412 11.54 -3.03 7.15
CA ASP A 412 12.94 -3.19 6.73
C ASP A 412 13.03 -3.15 5.19
N PRO A 413 13.70 -2.14 4.59
CA PRO A 413 13.79 -2.02 3.15
C PRO A 413 14.49 -3.20 2.47
N ASP A 414 15.39 -3.91 3.17
CA ASP A 414 16.12 -5.04 2.58
C ASP A 414 15.17 -6.20 2.20
N LEU A 415 13.96 -6.27 2.79
CA LEU A 415 12.93 -7.22 2.36
C LEU A 415 12.47 -6.96 0.91
N PHE A 416 12.54 -5.72 0.43
CA PHE A 416 11.91 -5.27 -0.81
C PHE A 416 12.92 -4.86 -1.90
N VAL A 417 14.19 -4.60 -1.55
CA VAL A 417 15.22 -4.13 -2.50
C VAL A 417 16.27 -5.18 -2.87
N ASP A 418 16.32 -6.32 -2.18
CA ASP A 418 17.29 -7.39 -2.45
C ASP A 418 16.90 -8.21 -3.69
N GLY A 419 17.19 -7.68 -4.88
CA GLY A 419 16.80 -8.26 -6.18
C GLY A 419 17.85 -9.10 -6.92
N ARG A 420 18.89 -9.63 -6.25
CA ARG A 420 19.94 -10.42 -6.95
C ARG A 420 20.08 -11.83 -6.40
N GLY A 421 19.31 -12.75 -7.00
CA GLY A 421 19.51 -14.20 -6.88
C GLY A 421 18.95 -14.87 -5.63
N GLN A 422 18.21 -14.14 -4.80
CA GLN A 422 17.45 -14.71 -3.68
C GLN A 422 15.94 -14.64 -3.95
N PRO A 423 15.14 -15.56 -3.38
CA PRO A 423 13.69 -15.42 -3.39
C PRO A 423 13.27 -14.08 -2.80
N CYS A 424 12.32 -13.39 -3.44
CA CYS A 424 11.82 -12.11 -2.95
C CYS A 424 11.16 -12.31 -1.57
N ARG A 425 11.68 -11.65 -0.54
CA ARG A 425 11.12 -11.72 0.83
C ARG A 425 9.91 -10.81 1.01
N GLY A 426 9.82 -9.76 0.21
CA GLY A 426 8.67 -8.88 0.14
C GLY A 426 8.46 -8.31 -1.26
N GLN A 427 7.23 -7.92 -1.53
CA GLN A 427 6.85 -7.26 -2.78
C GLN A 427 5.92 -6.08 -2.50
N LEU A 428 6.00 -5.03 -3.33
CA LEU A 428 5.22 -3.82 -3.19
C LEU A 428 4.47 -3.53 -4.48
N PHE A 429 3.18 -3.24 -4.35
CA PHE A 429 2.35 -2.77 -5.46
C PHE A 429 1.70 -1.46 -5.07
N HIS A 430 1.66 -0.53 -6.01
CA HIS A 430 1.08 0.80 -5.82
C HIS A 430 -0.27 0.88 -6.51
N TYR A 431 -1.21 1.51 -5.80
CA TYR A 431 -2.49 1.91 -6.35
C TYR A 431 -2.83 3.31 -5.87
N CYS A 432 -3.59 4.05 -6.69
CA CYS A 432 -4.17 5.31 -6.27
C CYS A 432 -5.59 5.46 -6.79
N GLY A 433 -6.41 6.23 -6.07
CA GLY A 433 -7.78 6.51 -6.46
C GLY A 433 -7.92 7.45 -7.67
N ASP A 434 -6.81 8.03 -8.13
CA ASP A 434 -6.74 8.83 -9.35
C ASP A 434 -6.21 7.98 -10.51
N TRP A 435 -7.09 7.67 -11.46
CA TRP A 435 -6.76 6.86 -12.63
C TRP A 435 -5.76 7.53 -13.58
N GLU A 436 -5.76 8.87 -13.66
CA GLU A 436 -4.83 9.60 -14.53
C GLU A 436 -3.40 9.47 -13.99
N PHE A 437 -3.26 9.48 -12.67
CA PHE A 437 -1.99 9.27 -12.01
C PHE A 437 -1.55 7.81 -12.08
N LEU A 438 -2.45 6.84 -11.85
CA LEU A 438 -2.10 5.40 -11.82
C LEU A 438 -1.67 4.86 -13.19
N GLY A 439 -2.48 5.10 -14.21
CA GLY A 439 -2.47 4.34 -15.47
C GLY A 439 -1.59 4.89 -16.58
N GLY A 440 -0.75 5.89 -16.28
CA GLY A 440 -0.09 6.65 -17.33
C GLY A 440 1.36 6.27 -17.64
N ASP A 441 1.68 6.21 -18.92
CA ASP A 441 3.05 6.28 -19.45
C ASP A 441 3.72 7.62 -19.13
N ALA A 442 5.04 7.68 -19.32
CA ALA A 442 5.83 8.89 -19.07
C ALA A 442 5.46 10.10 -19.95
N GLU A 443 4.76 9.86 -21.06
CA GLU A 443 4.34 10.91 -22.00
C GLU A 443 3.01 11.57 -21.58
N MET A 444 2.24 10.91 -20.70
CA MET A 444 1.09 11.52 -20.05
C MET A 444 1.56 12.50 -18.97
N GLU A 445 1.38 13.80 -19.24
CA GLU A 445 1.84 14.95 -18.43
C GLU A 445 1.57 14.84 -16.92
N ASP A 446 0.58 14.04 -16.55
CA ASP A 446 0.01 13.94 -15.22
C ASP A 446 0.11 12.54 -14.59
N SER A 447 0.81 11.62 -15.26
CA SER A 447 0.97 10.26 -14.78
C SER A 447 2.00 10.16 -13.67
N ARG A 448 1.94 9.06 -12.91
CA ARG A 448 3.00 8.70 -11.98
C ARG A 448 4.34 8.54 -12.69
N ALA A 449 4.36 7.98 -13.91
CA ALA A 449 5.60 7.78 -14.65
C ALA A 449 6.27 9.13 -14.99
N ALA A 450 5.49 10.11 -15.47
CA ALA A 450 5.98 11.47 -15.74
C ALA A 450 6.43 12.16 -14.45
N PHE A 451 5.67 12.03 -13.37
CA PHE A 451 6.03 12.54 -12.04
C PHE A 451 7.38 12.00 -11.56
N VAL A 452 7.57 10.70 -11.67
CA VAL A 452 8.82 10.02 -11.31
C VAL A 452 10.00 10.53 -12.16
N LEU A 453 9.82 10.76 -13.46
CA LEU A 453 10.86 11.38 -14.29
C LEU A 453 11.23 12.79 -13.81
N LYS A 454 10.26 13.59 -13.39
CA LYS A 454 10.52 14.92 -12.81
C LYS A 454 11.26 14.84 -11.47
N ILE A 455 10.96 13.85 -10.62
CA ILE A 455 11.79 13.58 -9.43
C ILE A 455 13.23 13.28 -9.84
N ARG A 456 13.43 12.41 -10.85
CA ARG A 456 14.77 12.04 -11.34
C ARG A 456 15.53 13.25 -11.85
N GLU A 457 14.90 14.15 -12.60
CA GLU A 457 15.51 15.41 -13.07
C GLU A 457 16.04 16.24 -11.90
N VAL A 458 15.26 16.39 -10.81
CA VAL A 458 15.67 17.15 -9.62
C VAL A 458 16.82 16.46 -8.87
N LEU A 459 16.82 15.13 -8.78
CA LEU A 459 17.83 14.36 -8.04
C LEU A 459 19.12 14.10 -8.85
N ALA A 460 19.07 14.13 -10.18
CA ALA A 460 20.16 13.75 -11.08
C ALA A 460 21.50 14.44 -10.76
N PRO A 461 21.57 15.75 -10.44
CA PRO A 461 22.84 16.41 -10.11
C PRO A 461 23.55 15.83 -8.87
N HIS A 462 22.82 15.15 -7.99
CA HIS A 462 23.35 14.60 -6.74
C HIS A 462 23.51 13.08 -6.79
N LEU A 463 22.66 12.39 -7.56
CA LEU A 463 22.78 10.94 -7.79
C LEU A 463 23.89 10.61 -8.79
N GLY A 464 24.00 11.35 -9.91
CA GLY A 464 24.95 11.05 -10.98
C GLY A 464 26.43 11.16 -10.59
N VAL A 465 26.75 11.83 -9.49
CA VAL A 465 28.11 11.96 -8.96
C VAL A 465 28.53 10.73 -8.14
N LYS A 466 27.58 9.87 -7.74
CA LYS A 466 27.83 8.72 -6.87
C LYS A 466 27.67 7.43 -7.67
N ALA A 467 28.59 6.49 -7.46
CA ALA A 467 28.38 5.14 -7.95
C ALA A 467 27.19 4.50 -7.21
N PRO A 468 26.27 3.78 -7.89
CA PRO A 468 25.14 3.08 -7.29
C PRO A 468 25.52 2.26 -6.04
N GLY A 469 26.60 1.47 -6.13
CA GLY A 469 27.08 0.65 -5.01
C GLY A 469 27.51 1.46 -3.78
N ALA A 470 28.12 2.63 -3.96
CA ALA A 470 28.51 3.49 -2.86
C ALA A 470 27.29 4.09 -2.14
N LEU A 471 26.24 4.42 -2.90
CA LEU A 471 24.98 4.87 -2.33
C LEU A 471 24.27 3.73 -1.59
N ALA A 472 24.22 2.52 -2.15
CA ALA A 472 23.67 1.34 -1.50
C ALA A 472 24.37 1.01 -0.18
N THR A 473 25.71 1.02 -0.15
CA THR A 473 26.49 0.83 1.08
C THR A 473 26.10 1.86 2.14
N ARG A 474 26.00 3.14 1.77
CA ARG A 474 25.59 4.19 2.70
C ARG A 474 24.21 3.96 3.29
N LEU A 475 23.24 3.56 2.48
CA LEU A 475 21.88 3.29 2.95
C LEU A 475 21.87 2.14 3.98
N ARG A 476 22.68 1.10 3.77
CA ARG A 476 22.84 -0.06 4.67
C ARG A 476 23.67 0.21 5.92
N GLU A 477 24.58 1.20 5.88
CA GLU A 477 25.47 1.55 6.99
C GLU A 477 25.01 2.76 7.81
N SER A 478 23.96 3.45 7.35
CA SER A 478 23.32 4.55 8.07
C SER A 478 22.97 4.17 9.51
N ARG A 479 23.14 5.12 10.42
CA ARG A 479 22.77 4.91 11.83
C ARG A 479 21.38 5.50 12.06
N PRO A 480 20.52 4.82 12.84
CA PRO A 480 19.22 5.38 13.17
C PRO A 480 19.38 6.73 13.89
N PRO A 481 18.41 7.65 13.73
CA PRO A 481 18.39 8.85 14.55
C PRO A 481 18.38 8.42 16.02
N LYS A 482 19.22 9.07 16.84
CA LYS A 482 19.16 8.87 18.29
C LYS A 482 17.78 9.29 18.76
N ALA A 483 17.13 8.45 19.56
CA ALA A 483 15.89 8.85 20.24
C ALA A 483 16.16 10.14 21.01
N THR A 484 15.43 11.20 20.68
CA THR A 484 15.51 12.45 21.43
C THR A 484 14.85 12.18 22.78
N PRO A 485 15.55 12.39 23.91
CA PRO A 485 14.92 12.24 25.21
C PRO A 485 13.73 13.19 25.28
N VAL A 486 12.52 12.65 25.48
CA VAL A 486 11.33 13.47 25.65
C VAL A 486 11.48 14.21 26.97
N THR A 487 11.84 15.50 26.91
CA THR A 487 11.61 16.41 28.02
C THR A 487 10.11 16.63 28.09
N LYS A 488 9.42 15.89 28.98
CA LYS A 488 7.98 16.05 29.24
C LYS A 488 7.64 17.54 29.25
N PRO A 489 6.84 18.06 28.32
CA PRO A 489 6.28 19.38 28.49
C PRO A 489 5.49 19.34 29.80
N ARG A 490 5.87 20.20 30.73
CA ARG A 490 5.21 20.35 32.03
C ARG A 490 3.75 20.67 31.71
N SER A 491 2.87 19.68 31.89
CA SER A 491 1.47 19.75 31.54
C SER A 491 0.85 20.99 32.17
N ALA A 492 0.62 22.02 31.35
CA ALA A 492 -0.32 23.06 31.68
C ALA A 492 -1.71 22.41 31.63
N GLU A 493 -2.46 22.53 32.72
CA GLU A 493 -3.86 22.09 32.85
C GLU A 493 -4.67 22.55 31.64
N ALA A 494 -4.92 21.65 30.68
CA ALA A 494 -5.83 21.89 29.59
C ALA A 494 -7.24 21.49 30.02
N SER A 495 -8.07 22.51 30.17
CA SER A 495 -9.50 22.47 30.47
C SER A 495 -10.27 21.48 29.59
N ALA A 496 -11.06 20.62 30.23
CA ALA A 496 -12.12 19.86 29.59
C ALA A 496 -13.20 20.80 29.01
N SER A 497 -13.34 20.83 27.68
CA SER A 497 -14.51 21.41 27.01
C SER A 497 -14.69 20.82 25.62
N ALA A 498 -15.43 19.71 25.55
CA ALA A 498 -16.23 19.33 24.38
C ALA A 498 -17.31 18.33 24.82
N ALA A 499 -18.31 18.81 25.57
CA ALA A 499 -19.55 18.08 25.74
C ALA A 499 -20.40 18.24 24.45
N ALA A 500 -20.87 17.11 23.92
CA ALA A 500 -21.79 17.06 22.80
C ALA A 500 -23.08 17.87 23.07
N PRO A 501 -23.68 18.53 22.07
CA PRO A 501 -24.92 19.27 22.26
C PRO A 501 -26.12 18.32 22.44
N PRO A 502 -27.08 18.64 23.33
CA PRO A 502 -28.25 17.80 23.55
C PRO A 502 -29.26 17.94 22.40
N LEU A 503 -29.73 16.78 21.92
CA LEU A 503 -30.91 16.65 21.05
C LEU A 503 -32.15 17.19 21.77
N THR A 504 -32.68 18.32 21.32
CA THR A 504 -33.98 18.82 21.77
C THR A 504 -35.06 18.47 20.75
N SER A 505 -35.86 17.46 21.08
CA SER A 505 -37.13 17.16 20.41
C SER A 505 -38.27 17.90 21.10
N LYS A 506 -38.88 18.91 20.48
CA LYS A 506 -40.28 19.31 20.74
C LYS A 506 -40.96 19.84 19.47
N LYS A 507 -41.69 18.94 18.79
CA LYS A 507 -42.80 19.31 17.89
C LYS A 507 -43.92 19.92 18.74
N LYS A 508 -44.41 21.10 18.34
CA LYS A 508 -45.63 21.74 18.88
C LYS A 508 -46.75 21.54 17.84
N PRO A 509 -47.96 21.07 18.21
CA PRO A 509 -49.08 20.96 17.28
C PRO A 509 -49.71 22.34 17.04
N ARG A 510 -49.93 22.70 15.78
CA ARG A 510 -50.80 23.83 15.41
C ARG A 510 -52.25 23.36 15.47
N GLY A 511 -52.96 23.82 16.50
CA GLY A 511 -54.42 23.74 16.58
C GLY A 511 -55.08 24.72 15.61
N ARG A 512 -56.15 24.25 14.97
CA ARG A 512 -57.14 24.98 14.18
C ARG A 512 -58.21 25.59 15.11
N ALA A 513 -58.71 26.77 14.75
CA ALA A 513 -60.01 27.44 15.06
C ALA A 513 -59.74 28.94 15.29
N LYS A 514 -60.43 29.92 14.71
CA LYS A 514 -61.69 30.02 13.96
C LYS A 514 -61.48 30.87 12.72
#